data_AF-A0A3D3IP91-F1
#
_entry.id   AF-A0A3D3IP91-F1
#
_cell.length_a   1.000
_cell.length_b   1.000
_cell.length_c   1.000
_cell.angle_alpha   90.00
_cell.angle_beta   90.00
_cell.angle_gamma   90.00
#
_symmetry.space_group_name_H-M   'P 1'
#
loop_
_entity.id
_entity.type
_entity.pdbx_description
1 polymer ?
#
loop_
_entity_poly.entity_id
_entity_poly.type
_entity_poly.pdbx_seq_one_letter_code
_entity_poly.pdbx_strand_id
1 'polypeptide(L)'
;MSISTTTDIKNLAESFQAVCVGIAALFSAITFAPVLEKIVKKKTLISKYRKLYPVSELGKNYKLVHHPHRGRGHVYLIDIRSKTTHHVENMGTMKDLDFDWGVVQDITADEYDKFTPANNIDTQVD
;
A
#
# COMPACT_ATOMS: atom_id res chain seq x y z
N MET A 1 -63.72 -19.56 -7.79
CA MET A 1 -62.75 -18.72 -7.05
C MET A 1 -61.41 -19.46 -7.03
N SER A 2 -60.41 -19.01 -7.80
CA SER A 2 -59.07 -19.61 -7.86
C SER A 2 -58.02 -18.49 -7.94
N ILE A 3 -57.99 -17.62 -6.93
CA ILE A 3 -57.13 -16.43 -6.90
C ILE A 3 -56.04 -16.53 -5.80
N SER A 4 -56.18 -17.44 -4.83
CA SER A 4 -55.21 -17.60 -3.74
C SER A 4 -53.88 -18.21 -4.18
N THR A 5 -53.90 -19.31 -4.94
CA THR A 5 -52.68 -20.10 -5.23
C THR A 5 -51.64 -19.34 -6.06
N THR A 6 -52.06 -18.50 -7.01
CA THR A 6 -51.14 -17.73 -7.85
C THR A 6 -50.50 -16.56 -7.11
N THR A 7 -51.16 -16.03 -6.09
CA THR A 7 -50.68 -14.90 -5.27
C THR A 7 -49.68 -15.39 -4.24
N ASP A 8 -49.94 -16.54 -3.63
CA ASP A 8 -49.04 -17.16 -2.63
C ASP A 8 -47.71 -17.62 -3.25
N ILE A 9 -47.73 -18.16 -4.47
CA ILE A 9 -46.50 -18.59 -5.17
C ILE A 9 -45.62 -17.38 -5.55
N LYS A 10 -46.23 -16.25 -5.95
CA LYS A 10 -45.49 -15.02 -6.26
C LYS A 10 -44.85 -14.41 -5.01
N ASN A 11 -45.59 -14.34 -3.90
CA ASN A 11 -45.06 -13.83 -2.63
C ASN A 11 -43.91 -14.71 -2.10
N LEU A 12 -44.00 -16.03 -2.27
CA LEU A 12 -42.92 -16.96 -1.90
C LEU A 12 -41.67 -16.76 -2.75
N ALA A 13 -41.84 -16.57 -4.07
CA ALA A 13 -40.73 -16.33 -5.00
C ALA A 13 -40.03 -15.00 -4.72
N GLU A 14 -40.79 -13.93 -4.47
CA GLU A 14 -40.24 -12.61 -4.12
C GLU A 14 -39.49 -12.65 -2.78
N SER A 15 -40.04 -13.38 -1.79
CA SER A 15 -39.39 -13.57 -0.49
C SER A 15 -38.09 -14.37 -0.61
N PHE A 16 -38.08 -15.44 -1.40
CA PHE A 16 -36.88 -16.24 -1.63
C PHE A 16 -35.80 -15.45 -2.38
N GLN A 17 -36.19 -14.67 -3.39
CA GLN A 17 -35.28 -13.81 -4.14
C GLN A 17 -34.66 -12.73 -3.24
N ALA A 18 -35.45 -12.12 -2.35
CA ALA A 18 -34.94 -11.15 -1.37
C ALA A 18 -33.93 -11.78 -0.38
N VAL A 19 -34.19 -13.01 0.08
CA VAL A 19 -33.26 -13.76 0.94
C VAL A 19 -31.97 -14.10 0.18
N CYS A 20 -32.06 -14.56 -1.07
CA CYS A 20 -30.89 -14.85 -1.90
C CYS A 20 -30.06 -13.60 -2.19
N VAL A 21 -30.68 -12.45 -2.44
CA VAL A 21 -29.99 -11.16 -2.62
C VAL A 21 -29.32 -10.72 -1.33
N GLY A 22 -29.99 -10.86 -0.18
CA GLY A 22 -29.41 -10.57 1.13
C GLY A 22 -28.19 -11.44 1.46
N ILE A 23 -28.26 -12.73 1.15
CA ILE A 23 -27.14 -13.66 1.31
C ILE A 23 -26.00 -13.32 0.36
N ALA A 24 -26.28 -13.06 -0.92
CA ALA A 24 -25.26 -12.66 -1.90
C ALA A 24 -24.57 -11.34 -1.53
N ALA A 25 -25.32 -10.37 -1.00
CA ALA A 25 -24.79 -9.11 -0.46
C ALA A 25 -23.89 -9.34 0.76
N LEU A 26 -24.25 -10.28 1.65
CA LEU A 26 -23.44 -10.63 2.80
C LEU A 26 -22.13 -11.32 2.37
N PHE A 27 -22.20 -12.27 1.44
CA PHE A 27 -21.02 -12.94 0.89
C PHE A 27 -20.07 -11.98 0.18
N SER A 28 -20.61 -11.02 -0.58
CA SER A 28 -19.81 -9.98 -1.23
C SER A 28 -19.24 -9.00 -0.19
N ALA A 29 -19.99 -8.56 0.81
CA ALA A 29 -19.45 -7.72 1.88
C ALA A 29 -18.30 -8.41 2.64
N ILE A 30 -18.46 -9.69 3.01
CA ILE A 30 -17.45 -10.46 3.76
C ILE A 30 -16.17 -10.69 2.95
N THR A 31 -16.30 -10.91 1.64
CA THR A 31 -15.14 -11.14 0.77
C THR A 31 -14.43 -9.85 0.33
N PHE A 32 -15.16 -8.74 0.14
CA PHE A 32 -14.58 -7.48 -0.34
C PHE A 32 -14.14 -6.52 0.77
N ALA A 33 -14.73 -6.56 1.97
CA ALA A 33 -14.33 -5.71 3.10
C ALA A 33 -12.82 -5.79 3.44
N PRO A 34 -12.19 -6.96 3.58
CA PRO A 34 -10.75 -7.04 3.87
C PRO A 34 -9.90 -6.48 2.72
N VAL A 35 -10.35 -6.64 1.47
CA VAL A 35 -9.66 -6.09 0.30
C VAL A 35 -9.71 -4.55 0.29
N LEU A 36 -10.88 -3.98 0.58
CA LEU A 36 -11.06 -2.54 0.71
C LEU A 36 -10.22 -1.96 1.84
N GLU A 37 -10.17 -2.62 3.00
CA GLU A 37 -9.33 -2.18 4.13
C GLU A 37 -7.84 -2.14 3.75
N LYS A 38 -7.34 -3.17 3.07
CA LYS A 38 -5.95 -3.20 2.56
C LYS A 38 -5.67 -2.06 1.58
N ILE A 39 -6.60 -1.79 0.65
CA ILE A 39 -6.47 -0.68 -0.31
C ILE A 39 -6.41 0.67 0.41
N VAL A 40 -7.28 0.89 1.40
CA VAL A 40 -7.32 2.15 2.17
C VAL A 40 -6.06 2.32 3.02
N LYS A 41 -5.59 1.26 3.69
CA LYS A 41 -4.33 1.28 4.45
C LYS A 41 -3.15 1.61 3.54
N LYS A 42 -3.06 0.94 2.38
CA LYS A 42 -2.02 1.21 1.38
C LYS A 42 -2.05 2.67 0.92
N LYS A 43 -3.21 3.20 0.51
CA LYS A 43 -3.33 4.61 0.10
C LYS A 43 -2.92 5.59 1.21
N THR A 44 -3.26 5.28 2.46
CA THR A 44 -2.88 6.11 3.62
C THR A 44 -1.36 6.13 3.82
N LEU A 45 -0.70 4.97 3.75
CA LEU A 45 0.76 4.87 3.85
C LEU A 45 1.45 5.63 2.72
N ILE A 46 0.99 5.44 1.48
CA ILE A 46 1.51 6.15 0.31
C ILE A 46 1.40 7.66 0.50
N SER A 47 0.22 8.15 0.88
CA SER A 47 0.00 9.58 1.12
C SER A 47 0.89 10.13 2.23
N LYS A 48 1.07 9.37 3.32
CA LYS A 48 1.96 9.75 4.43
C LYS A 48 3.40 9.90 3.95
N TYR A 49 3.95 8.89 3.27
CA TYR A 49 5.34 8.90 2.85
C TYR A 49 5.62 9.87 1.71
N ARG A 50 4.68 10.06 0.76
CA ARG A 50 4.82 11.10 -0.29
C ARG A 50 4.85 12.53 0.28
N LYS A 51 4.20 12.76 1.43
CA LYS A 51 4.28 14.05 2.14
C LYS A 51 5.61 14.24 2.87
N LEU A 52 6.16 13.16 3.44
CA LEU A 52 7.43 13.20 4.15
C LEU A 52 8.63 13.28 3.20
N TYR A 53 8.56 12.57 2.08
CA TYR A 53 9.62 12.47 1.09
C TYR A 53 9.07 12.80 -0.31
N PRO A 54 8.73 14.08 -0.56
CA PRO A 54 8.26 14.50 -1.86
C PRO A 54 9.41 14.54 -2.87
N VAL A 55 9.19 14.00 -4.08
CA VAL A 55 10.21 13.89 -5.15
C VAL A 55 10.93 15.23 -5.45
N SER A 56 10.27 16.37 -5.24
CA SER A 56 10.86 17.70 -5.41
C SER A 56 12.02 18.02 -4.45
N GLU A 57 12.12 17.30 -3.34
CA GLU A 57 13.16 17.42 -2.32
C GLU A 57 14.27 16.37 -2.46
N LEU A 58 14.12 15.41 -3.40
CA LEU A 58 15.13 14.42 -3.71
C LEU A 58 16.42 15.10 -4.19
N GLY A 59 17.56 14.65 -3.66
CA GLY A 59 18.88 15.24 -3.90
C GLY A 59 19.21 16.45 -3.03
N LYS A 60 18.20 17.10 -2.43
CA LYS A 60 18.39 18.27 -1.55
C LYS A 60 18.36 17.88 -0.07
N ASN A 61 17.27 17.25 0.35
CA ASN A 61 17.02 16.92 1.76
C ASN A 61 17.17 15.44 2.05
N TYR A 62 17.01 14.60 1.03
CA TYR A 62 17.22 13.18 1.14
C TYR A 62 17.73 12.63 -0.20
N LYS A 63 18.37 11.47 -0.16
CA LYS A 63 18.93 10.79 -1.34
C LYS A 63 18.56 9.31 -1.31
N LEU A 64 18.40 8.71 -2.49
CA LEU A 64 18.24 7.27 -2.63
C LEU A 64 19.59 6.68 -2.99
N VAL A 65 20.00 5.66 -2.25
CA VAL A 65 21.31 5.03 -2.42
C VAL A 65 21.22 3.52 -2.37
N HIS A 66 22.20 2.86 -3.00
CA HIS A 66 22.42 1.44 -2.79
C HIS A 66 23.17 1.20 -1.49
N HIS A 67 22.79 0.14 -0.76
CA HIS A 67 23.51 -0.24 0.46
C HIS A 67 24.93 -0.73 0.11
N PRO A 68 26.00 -0.11 0.64
CA PRO A 68 27.38 -0.41 0.23
C PRO A 68 27.79 -1.85 0.51
N HIS A 69 27.32 -2.44 1.61
CA HIS A 69 27.68 -3.81 2.01
C HIS A 69 26.78 -4.94 1.48
N ARG A 70 25.55 -4.62 1.04
CA ARG A 70 24.58 -5.65 0.60
C ARG A 70 24.47 -5.77 -0.92
N GLY A 71 25.15 -4.89 -1.66
CA GLY A 71 25.15 -4.88 -3.11
C GLY A 71 23.93 -4.22 -3.73
N ARG A 72 23.94 -4.12 -5.06
CA ARG A 72 22.90 -3.46 -5.85
C ARG A 72 21.58 -4.21 -5.72
N GLY A 73 20.50 -3.46 -5.48
CA GLY A 73 19.13 -3.99 -5.26
C GLY A 73 18.53 -3.61 -3.91
N HIS A 74 19.37 -3.38 -2.90
CA HIS A 74 18.92 -2.86 -1.61
C HIS A 74 18.97 -1.33 -1.62
N VAL A 75 17.80 -0.70 -1.74
CA VAL A 75 17.67 0.76 -1.80
C VAL A 75 17.39 1.31 -0.41
N TYR A 76 18.14 2.33 -0.04
CA TYR A 76 17.97 3.07 1.20
C TYR A 76 17.72 4.54 0.88
N LEU A 77 16.79 5.14 1.61
CA LEU A 77 16.59 6.57 1.66
C LEU A 77 17.44 7.13 2.80
N ILE A 78 18.42 7.95 2.46
CA ILE A 78 19.19 8.74 3.40
C ILE A 78 18.50 10.08 3.59
N ASP A 79 17.99 10.33 4.78
CA ASP A 79 17.47 11.64 5.16
C ASP A 79 18.59 12.48 5.77
N ILE A 80 18.98 13.53 5.04
CA ILE A 80 20.08 14.43 5.41
C ILE A 80 19.66 15.31 6.61
N ARG A 81 18.37 15.62 6.75
CA ARG A 81 17.85 16.49 7.82
C ARG A 81 17.94 15.79 9.17
N SER A 82 17.47 14.55 9.22
CA SER A 82 17.42 13.77 10.45
C SER A 82 18.68 12.93 10.69
N LYS A 83 19.59 12.87 9.70
CA LYS A 83 20.76 11.98 9.68
C LYS A 83 20.39 10.51 9.88
N THR A 84 19.31 10.08 9.24
CA THR A 84 18.83 8.70 9.34
C THR A 84 18.80 8.00 7.99
N THR A 85 18.86 6.66 8.03
CA THR A 85 18.72 5.77 6.88
C THR A 85 17.46 4.94 7.02
N HIS A 86 16.64 4.95 5.97
CA HIS A 86 15.42 4.16 5.90
C HIS A 86 15.56 3.12 4.79
N HIS A 87 15.40 1.84 5.09
CA HIS A 87 15.35 0.82 4.05
C HIS A 87 14.04 0.93 3.27
N VAL A 88 14.12 1.00 1.95
CA VAL A 88 12.94 0.90 1.07
C VAL A 88 12.78 -0.57 0.71
N GLU A 89 11.83 -1.25 1.36
CA GLU A 89 11.83 -2.72 1.40
C GLU A 89 11.58 -3.40 0.05
N ASN A 90 10.83 -2.76 -0.85
CA ASN A 90 10.42 -3.40 -2.10
C ASN A 90 10.25 -2.41 -3.26
N MET A 91 10.33 -2.96 -4.47
CA MET A 91 10.13 -2.21 -5.72
C MET A 91 8.71 -1.63 -5.83
N GLY A 92 7.72 -2.29 -5.23
CA GLY A 92 6.36 -1.77 -5.15
C GLY A 92 6.31 -0.43 -4.42
N THR A 93 7.04 -0.30 -3.32
CA THR A 93 7.15 0.93 -2.54
C THR A 93 7.88 2.03 -3.28
N MET A 94 8.96 1.73 -3.99
CA MET A 94 9.60 2.71 -4.88
C MET A 94 8.60 3.30 -5.88
N LYS A 95 7.84 2.44 -6.57
CA LYS A 95 6.81 2.86 -7.53
C LYS A 95 5.67 3.63 -6.86
N ASP A 96 5.22 3.16 -5.71
CA ASP A 96 4.15 3.80 -4.95
C ASP A 96 4.54 5.21 -4.48
N LEU A 97 5.83 5.50 -4.28
CA LEU A 97 6.34 6.81 -3.88
C LEU A 97 6.79 7.69 -5.06
N ASP A 98 6.53 7.27 -6.30
CA ASP A 98 6.97 7.95 -7.54
C ASP A 98 8.49 8.12 -7.63
N PHE A 99 9.26 7.21 -7.03
CA PHE A 99 10.71 7.18 -7.18
C PHE A 99 11.13 6.39 -8.40
N ASP A 100 12.09 6.94 -9.14
CA ASP A 100 12.76 6.25 -10.25
C ASP A 100 13.97 5.45 -9.73
N TRP A 101 14.30 4.36 -10.39
CA TRP A 101 15.56 3.64 -10.14
C TRP A 101 16.76 4.39 -10.70
N GLY A 102 16.57 5.20 -11.76
CA GLY A 102 17.64 5.99 -12.36
C GLY A 102 18.23 7.08 -11.45
N VAL A 103 17.53 7.43 -10.37
CA VAL A 103 17.99 8.43 -9.39
C VAL A 103 18.73 7.82 -8.19
N VAL A 104 18.79 6.49 -8.11
CA VAL A 104 19.51 5.78 -7.03
C VAL A 104 21.00 5.89 -7.29
N GLN A 105 21.74 6.36 -6.28
CA GLN A 105 23.18 6.61 -6.38
C GLN A 105 23.97 5.55 -5.61
N ASP A 106 25.20 5.29 -6.04
CA ASP A 106 26.15 4.52 -5.23
C ASP A 106 26.71 5.45 -4.12
N ILE A 107 26.88 4.91 -2.91
CA ILE A 107 27.48 5.60 -1.77
C ILE A 107 28.58 4.73 -1.18
N THR A 108 29.61 5.34 -0.59
CA THR A 108 30.66 4.59 0.10
C THR A 108 30.18 4.12 1.48
N ALA A 109 30.79 3.04 2.00
CA ALA A 109 30.53 2.55 3.35
C ALA A 109 30.74 3.64 4.41
N ASP A 110 31.89 4.33 4.34
CA ASP A 110 32.24 5.40 5.29
C ASP A 110 31.24 6.56 5.30
N GLU A 111 30.62 6.87 4.17
CA GLU A 111 29.57 7.89 4.11
C GLU A 111 28.24 7.38 4.62
N TYR A 112 27.88 6.13 4.32
CA TYR A 112 26.66 5.49 4.76
C TYR A 112 26.61 5.32 6.29
N ASP A 113 27.74 4.94 6.90
CA ASP A 113 27.85 4.68 8.34
C ASP A 113 27.74 5.96 9.21
N LYS A 114 27.73 7.14 8.59
CA LYS A 114 27.47 8.41 9.28
C LYS A 114 25.98 8.60 9.64
N PHE A 115 25.10 7.75 9.12
CA PHE A 115 23.66 7.85 9.28
C PHE A 115 23.12 6.70 10.15
N THR A 116 22.18 7.03 11.02
CA THR A 116 21.60 6.04 11.95
C THR A 116 20.45 5.29 11.27
N PRO A 117 20.41 3.94 11.32
CA PRO A 117 19.26 3.18 10.85
C PRO A 117 17.97 3.59 11.57
N ALA A 118 16.93 3.88 10.79
CA ALA A 118 15.60 4.18 11.26
C ALA A 118 14.59 3.17 10.70
N ASN A 119 13.31 3.38 11.01
CA ASN A 119 12.24 2.49 10.57
C ASN A 119 12.20 2.36 9.04
N ASN A 120 11.96 1.15 8.57
CA ASN A 120 11.83 0.85 7.15
C ASN A 120 10.59 1.54 6.55
N ILE A 121 10.69 1.86 5.26
CA ILE A 121 9.59 2.39 4.47
C ILE A 121 9.03 1.23 3.65
N ASP A 122 7.84 0.81 4.04
CA ASP A 122 7.03 -0.15 3.30
C ASP A 122 5.61 0.38 3.12
N THR A 123 5.09 0.22 1.91
CA THR A 123 3.72 0.58 1.51
C THR A 123 2.90 -0.64 1.14
N GLN A 124 3.49 -1.84 1.12
CA GLN A 124 2.74 -3.06 0.95
C GLN A 124 2.01 -3.38 2.25
N VAL A 125 0.82 -3.96 2.11
CA VAL A 125 -0.06 -4.31 3.23
C VAL A 125 -0.40 -5.78 3.03
N ASP A 126 0.17 -6.63 3.89
CA ASP A 126 0.00 -8.09 3.85
C ASP A 126 -1.42 -8.55 4.18
#